data_AF-A0A7L3Z9D3-F1
#
_entry.id   AF-A0A7L3Z9D3-F1
#
_cell.length_a   1.000
_cell.length_b   1.000
_cell.length_c   1.000
_cell.angle_alpha   90.00
_cell.angle_beta   90.00
_cell.angle_gamma   90.00
#
_symmetry.space_group_name_H-M   'P 1'
#
loop_
_entity.id
_entity.type
_entity.pdbx_description
1 polymer ?
#
loop_
_entity_poly.entity_id
_entity_poly.type
_entity_poly.pdbx_seq_one_letter_code
_entity_poly.pdbx_strand_id
1 'polypeptide(L)'
;IPQISYASTAPDLSDNSRYDFFSRVVPSDTYQAQAMVDIVKALKWNYVSTLASEGSYGESGVEAFIQKSREDGEWCLEQEMQTALSLAPGQHPRFRGARHEASALAPWCRQAPAPVASLCRRVLEAAKRANQTGHFIWMGSDSWGSKISPVLHLEEVAEGSVTILPKRVSVKGFDRYFSSRTLDNNRRNIWFAEFWEENFHCKL
;
A
#
# COMPACT_ATOMS: atom_id res chain seq x y z
N ILE A 1 13.71 23.50 -10.21
CA ILE A 1 14.47 23.01 -9.04
C ILE A 1 14.34 21.50 -9.03
N PRO A 2 15.44 20.72 -9.11
CA PRO A 2 15.35 19.26 -9.11
C PRO A 2 14.70 18.72 -7.83
N GLN A 3 13.80 17.75 -7.97
CA GLN A 3 13.13 17.05 -6.89
C GLN A 3 13.38 15.54 -7.01
N ILE A 4 13.92 14.92 -5.97
CA ILE A 4 14.18 13.47 -5.92
C ILE A 4 13.29 12.84 -4.85
N SER A 5 12.30 12.04 -5.27
CA SER A 5 11.41 11.32 -4.35
C SER A 5 11.97 9.95 -3.94
N TYR A 6 11.79 9.60 -2.67
CA TYR A 6 12.18 8.32 -2.10
C TYR A 6 11.02 7.29 -2.06
N ALA A 7 9.79 7.70 -2.35
CA ALA A 7 8.60 6.85 -2.16
C ALA A 7 7.47 7.05 -3.18
N SER A 8 7.57 8.01 -4.11
CA SER A 8 6.50 8.25 -5.09
C SER A 8 6.66 7.33 -6.30
N THR A 9 5.84 6.28 -6.35
CA THR A 9 5.95 5.20 -7.35
C THR A 9 4.91 5.29 -8.48
N ALA A 10 3.94 6.22 -8.41
CA ALA A 10 2.90 6.38 -9.42
C ALA A 10 3.47 6.46 -10.86
N PRO A 11 2.85 5.81 -11.87
CA PRO A 11 3.33 5.80 -13.25
C PRO A 11 3.42 7.20 -13.89
N ASP A 12 2.42 8.04 -13.62
CA ASP A 12 2.29 9.41 -14.16
C ASP A 12 3.52 10.29 -13.93
N LEU A 13 4.25 10.04 -12.83
CA LEU A 13 5.46 10.79 -12.48
C LEU A 13 6.66 10.50 -13.39
N SER A 14 6.50 9.58 -14.35
CA SER A 14 7.50 9.30 -15.40
C SER A 14 7.32 10.17 -16.65
N ASP A 15 6.26 10.98 -16.73
CA ASP A 15 6.03 11.90 -17.84
C ASP A 15 6.92 13.15 -17.70
N ASN A 16 8.07 13.14 -18.37
CA ASN A 16 9.02 14.25 -18.36
C ASN A 16 8.47 15.54 -19.00
N SER A 17 7.42 15.45 -19.85
CA SER A 17 6.79 16.66 -20.41
C SER A 17 6.01 17.45 -19.36
N ARG A 18 5.51 16.75 -18.33
CA ARG A 18 4.78 17.32 -17.19
C ARG A 18 5.67 17.54 -15.97
N TYR A 19 6.68 16.70 -15.78
CA TYR A 19 7.51 16.63 -14.58
C TYR A 19 9.02 16.66 -14.87
N ASP A 20 9.47 17.61 -15.70
CA ASP A 20 10.85 17.73 -16.18
C ASP A 20 11.94 17.77 -15.09
N PHE A 21 11.61 18.26 -13.88
CA PHE A 21 12.54 18.32 -12.75
C PHE A 21 12.35 17.21 -11.71
N PHE A 22 11.49 16.22 -11.98
CA PHE A 22 11.21 15.14 -11.06
C PHE A 22 12.11 13.93 -11.33
N SER A 23 12.57 13.30 -10.25
CA SER A 23 13.30 12.05 -10.27
C SER A 23 12.93 11.22 -9.05
N ARG A 24 13.22 9.93 -9.07
CA ARG A 24 12.96 9.03 -7.94
C ARG A 24 13.99 7.92 -7.85
N VAL A 25 14.19 7.43 -6.62
CA VAL A 25 15.08 6.28 -6.34
C VAL A 25 14.31 4.95 -6.17
N VAL A 26 13.01 4.98 -6.46
CA VAL A 26 12.10 3.83 -6.41
C VAL A 26 11.56 3.55 -7.82
N PRO A 27 11.28 2.28 -8.16
CA PRO A 27 10.73 1.93 -9.47
C PRO A 27 9.29 2.45 -9.65
N SER A 28 8.85 2.52 -10.90
CA SER A 28 7.44 2.79 -11.23
C SER A 28 6.53 1.65 -10.81
N ASP A 29 5.31 1.97 -10.41
CA ASP A 29 4.23 1.00 -10.15
C ASP A 29 3.88 0.17 -11.38
N THR A 30 4.30 0.57 -12.59
CA THR A 30 4.21 -0.28 -13.80
C THR A 30 4.93 -1.62 -13.61
N TYR A 31 6.08 -1.63 -12.94
CA TYR A 31 6.81 -2.86 -12.64
C TYR A 31 6.16 -3.65 -11.50
N GLN A 32 5.57 -2.96 -10.53
CA GLN A 32 4.79 -3.58 -9.47
C GLN A 32 3.55 -4.25 -10.03
N ALA A 33 2.81 -3.58 -10.91
CA ALA A 33 1.67 -4.12 -11.63
C ALA A 33 2.05 -5.39 -12.38
N GLN A 34 3.16 -5.38 -13.12
CA GLN A 34 3.66 -6.59 -13.79
C GLN A 34 3.93 -7.73 -12.79
N ALA A 35 4.64 -7.45 -11.69
CA ALA A 35 4.91 -8.46 -10.67
C ALA A 35 3.62 -9.03 -10.04
N MET A 36 2.60 -8.19 -9.84
CA MET A 36 1.28 -8.64 -9.36
C MET A 36 0.63 -9.59 -10.37
N VAL A 37 0.67 -9.26 -11.67
CA VAL A 37 0.17 -10.16 -12.74
C VAL A 37 0.91 -11.49 -12.73
N ASP A 38 2.24 -11.47 -12.62
CA ASP A 38 3.06 -12.68 -12.59
C ASP A 38 2.74 -13.56 -11.37
N ILE A 39 2.48 -12.96 -10.21
CA ILE A 39 2.05 -13.68 -8.99
C ILE A 39 0.66 -14.29 -9.17
N VAL A 40 -0.32 -13.53 -9.70
CA VAL A 40 -1.67 -14.02 -10.01
C VAL A 40 -1.59 -15.26 -10.90
N LYS A 41 -0.76 -15.22 -11.94
CA LYS A 41 -0.53 -16.35 -12.86
C LYS A 41 0.11 -17.54 -12.16
N ALA A 42 1.18 -17.31 -11.41
CA ALA A 42 1.90 -18.37 -10.72
C ALA A 42 1.01 -19.10 -9.70
N LEU A 43 0.10 -18.37 -9.05
CA LEU A 43 -0.86 -18.90 -8.08
C LEU A 43 -2.17 -19.38 -8.72
N LYS A 44 -2.32 -19.24 -10.05
CA LYS A 44 -3.49 -19.66 -10.83
C LYS A 44 -4.80 -19.06 -10.33
N TRP A 45 -4.77 -17.79 -9.95
CA TRP A 45 -5.97 -17.06 -9.53
C TRP A 45 -6.75 -16.59 -10.76
N ASN A 46 -7.97 -17.12 -10.93
CA ASN A 46 -8.80 -16.85 -12.10
C ASN A 46 -9.74 -15.65 -11.90
N TYR A 47 -10.02 -15.27 -10.65
CA TYR A 47 -10.91 -14.17 -10.30
C TYR A 47 -10.22 -13.23 -9.31
N VAL A 48 -9.90 -12.02 -9.76
CA VAL A 48 -9.23 -10.99 -8.96
C VAL A 48 -10.06 -9.71 -8.99
N SER A 49 -10.38 -9.16 -7.82
CA SER A 49 -10.98 -7.83 -7.73
C SER A 49 -9.96 -6.82 -7.20
N THR A 50 -10.00 -5.60 -7.75
CA THR A 50 -9.04 -4.53 -7.44
C THR A 50 -9.71 -3.44 -6.63
N LEU A 51 -9.02 -2.95 -5.59
CA LEU A 51 -9.46 -1.79 -4.82
C LEU A 51 -8.39 -0.70 -4.94
N ALA A 52 -8.81 0.52 -5.28
CA ALA A 52 -7.92 1.67 -5.38
C ALA A 52 -8.25 2.71 -4.31
N SER A 53 -7.23 3.25 -3.65
CA SER A 53 -7.34 4.52 -2.95
C SER A 53 -7.41 5.68 -3.93
N GLU A 54 -8.19 6.70 -3.61
CA GLU A 54 -8.31 7.91 -4.43
C GLU A 54 -6.95 8.58 -4.74
N GLY A 55 -6.83 9.00 -6.00
CA GLY A 55 -5.71 9.73 -6.57
C GLY A 55 -4.63 8.85 -7.20
N SER A 56 -3.64 9.53 -7.79
CA SER A 56 -2.74 8.96 -8.82
C SER A 56 -2.02 7.67 -8.46
N TYR A 57 -1.65 7.45 -7.20
CA TYR A 57 -1.00 6.17 -6.81
C TYR A 57 -1.97 4.98 -6.94
N GLY A 58 -3.19 5.09 -6.42
CA GLY A 58 -4.13 3.96 -6.42
C GLY A 58 -4.78 3.76 -7.78
N GLU A 59 -5.21 4.84 -8.42
CA GLU A 59 -5.90 4.80 -9.71
C GLU A 59 -4.97 4.37 -10.84
N SER A 60 -3.84 5.07 -11.03
CA SER A 60 -2.87 4.72 -12.09
C SER A 60 -2.20 3.37 -11.82
N GLY A 61 -2.09 2.95 -10.56
CA GLY A 61 -1.60 1.62 -10.19
C GLY A 61 -2.55 0.50 -10.63
N VAL A 62 -3.85 0.63 -10.33
CA VAL A 62 -4.87 -0.32 -10.81
C VAL A 62 -4.98 -0.30 -12.33
N GLU A 63 -4.92 0.87 -12.96
CA GLU A 63 -4.94 0.99 -14.43
C GLU A 63 -3.74 0.26 -15.05
N ALA A 64 -2.53 0.44 -14.50
CA ALA A 64 -1.35 -0.29 -14.95
C ALA A 64 -1.50 -1.80 -14.78
N PHE A 65 -2.10 -2.28 -13.67
CA PHE A 65 -2.38 -3.70 -13.47
C PHE A 65 -3.37 -4.26 -14.50
N ILE A 66 -4.45 -3.53 -14.78
CA ILE A 66 -5.44 -3.91 -15.80
C ILE A 66 -4.83 -3.86 -17.21
N GLN A 67 -3.93 -2.92 -17.48
CA GLN A 67 -3.26 -2.85 -18.77
C GLN A 67 -2.29 -4.03 -18.95
N LYS A 68 -1.48 -4.34 -17.93
CA LYS A 68 -0.59 -5.52 -17.92
C LYS A 68 -1.34 -6.84 -17.99
N SER A 69 -2.53 -6.88 -17.41
CA SER A 69 -3.47 -8.00 -17.56
C SER A 69 -3.80 -8.30 -19.01
N ARG A 70 -4.26 -7.26 -19.72
CA ARG A 70 -4.77 -7.38 -21.09
C ARG A 70 -3.66 -7.71 -22.06
N GLU A 71 -2.47 -7.17 -21.85
CA GLU A 71 -1.27 -7.46 -22.66
C GLU A 71 -0.87 -8.93 -22.60
N ASP A 72 -1.11 -9.58 -21.45
CA ASP A 72 -0.72 -10.98 -21.21
C ASP A 72 -1.77 -11.99 -21.72
N GLY A 73 -3.00 -11.55 -21.99
CA GLY A 73 -3.97 -12.24 -22.85
C GLY A 73 -4.69 -13.48 -22.29
N GLU A 74 -4.35 -13.95 -21.09
CA GLU A 74 -4.80 -15.28 -20.59
C GLU A 74 -5.84 -15.29 -19.44
N TRP A 75 -6.29 -14.15 -18.90
CA TRP A 75 -7.12 -14.15 -17.69
C TRP A 75 -8.35 -13.24 -17.73
N CYS A 76 -9.48 -13.81 -17.30
CA CYS A 76 -10.77 -13.14 -17.16
C CYS A 76 -10.80 -12.29 -15.87
N LEU A 77 -10.41 -11.04 -15.98
CA LEU A 77 -10.59 -10.07 -14.90
C LEU A 77 -12.07 -9.69 -14.81
N GLU A 78 -12.85 -10.40 -13.99
CA GLU A 78 -14.19 -9.92 -13.64
C GLU A 78 -14.06 -8.76 -12.65
N GLN A 79 -14.17 -7.56 -13.22
CA GLN A 79 -13.80 -6.29 -12.62
C GLN A 79 -14.96 -5.73 -11.78
N GLU A 80 -14.75 -5.58 -10.47
CA GLU A 80 -15.49 -4.60 -9.67
C GLU A 80 -14.48 -3.57 -9.16
N MET A 81 -14.35 -2.44 -9.86
CA MET A 81 -13.61 -1.30 -9.34
C MET A 81 -14.48 -0.61 -8.31
N GLN A 82 -14.32 -0.98 -7.05
CA GLN A 82 -14.72 -0.10 -5.97
C GLN A 82 -13.57 0.87 -5.75
N THR A 83 -13.66 2.06 -6.36
CA THR A 83 -12.96 3.22 -5.83
C THR A 83 -13.37 3.29 -4.37
N ALA A 84 -12.41 3.11 -3.48
CA ALA A 84 -12.63 3.44 -2.09
C ALA A 84 -12.85 4.95 -2.12
N LEU A 85 -14.13 5.33 -2.13
CA LEU A 85 -14.62 6.67 -1.84
C LEU A 85 -13.71 7.26 -0.76
N SER A 86 -13.55 8.57 -0.75
CA SER A 86 -13.24 9.33 0.45
C SER A 86 -14.23 8.91 1.55
N LEU A 87 -13.96 7.77 2.17
CA LEU A 87 -14.87 7.10 3.06
C LEU A 87 -14.66 7.90 4.33
N ALA A 88 -15.55 8.87 4.55
CA ALA A 88 -15.64 9.63 5.78
C ALA A 88 -15.56 8.67 6.99
N PRO A 89 -15.13 9.15 8.17
CA PRO A 89 -15.12 8.34 9.39
C PRO A 89 -16.47 7.61 9.55
N GLY A 90 -16.45 6.27 9.59
CA GLY A 90 -17.64 5.43 9.70
C GLY A 90 -18.20 4.84 8.40
N GLN A 91 -17.71 5.24 7.22
CA GLN A 91 -18.01 4.52 5.98
C GLN A 91 -17.01 3.38 5.74
N HIS A 92 -17.55 2.23 5.36
CA HIS A 92 -16.79 1.01 5.09
C HIS A 92 -17.04 0.54 3.65
N PRO A 93 -16.04 -0.07 3.00
CA PRO A 93 -16.25 -0.73 1.71
C PRO A 93 -17.43 -1.69 1.84
N ARG A 94 -18.42 -1.57 0.97
CA ARG A 94 -19.57 -2.48 0.94
C ARG A 94 -19.21 -3.63 0.01
N PHE A 95 -18.90 -4.80 0.57
CA PHE A 95 -18.70 -6.05 -0.17
C PHE A 95 -20.00 -6.62 -0.79
N ARG A 96 -21.00 -5.79 -1.11
CA ARG A 96 -22.33 -6.24 -1.57
C ARG A 96 -22.36 -6.86 -2.97
N GLY A 97 -21.26 -6.84 -3.70
CA GLY A 97 -21.15 -7.35 -5.07
C GLY A 97 -19.96 -8.28 -5.34
N ALA A 98 -19.02 -8.40 -4.38
CA ALA A 98 -17.89 -9.31 -4.52
C ALA A 98 -18.46 -10.74 -4.57
N ARG A 99 -18.55 -11.29 -5.79
CA ARG A 99 -19.06 -12.63 -6.04
C ARG A 99 -18.33 -13.60 -5.10
N HIS A 100 -19.06 -14.62 -4.65
CA HIS A 100 -18.58 -15.74 -3.83
C HIS A 100 -17.34 -16.49 -4.41
N GLU A 101 -16.85 -16.09 -5.59
CA GLU A 101 -15.77 -16.74 -6.33
C GLU A 101 -14.49 -15.88 -6.44
N ALA A 102 -14.49 -14.64 -5.94
CA ALA A 102 -13.30 -13.79 -5.97
C ALA A 102 -12.17 -14.42 -5.14
N SER A 103 -11.16 -14.95 -5.84
CA SER A 103 -10.05 -15.71 -5.25
C SER A 103 -9.01 -14.79 -4.60
N ALA A 104 -8.87 -13.55 -5.09
CA ALA A 104 -7.97 -12.57 -4.52
C ALA A 104 -8.49 -11.12 -4.61
N LEU A 105 -8.18 -10.32 -3.57
CA LEU A 105 -8.41 -8.87 -3.53
C LEU A 105 -7.07 -8.15 -3.53
N ALA A 106 -6.86 -7.26 -4.50
CA ALA A 106 -5.63 -6.50 -4.66
C ALA A 106 -5.82 -5.02 -4.28
N PRO A 107 -5.67 -4.65 -3.00
CA PRO A 107 -5.85 -3.27 -2.58
C PRO A 107 -4.58 -2.43 -2.80
N TRP A 108 -4.71 -1.41 -3.64
CA TRP A 108 -3.74 -0.33 -3.84
C TRP A 108 -4.02 0.78 -2.83
N CYS A 109 -3.40 0.69 -1.66
CA CYS A 109 -3.72 1.55 -0.53
C CYS A 109 -2.78 2.74 -0.45
N ARG A 110 -3.25 3.99 -0.51
CA ARG A 110 -2.42 5.10 -0.05
C ARG A 110 -2.17 4.99 1.46
N GLN A 111 -0.96 5.33 1.90
CA GLN A 111 -0.69 5.52 3.32
C GLN A 111 -1.43 6.77 3.83
N ALA A 112 -2.07 6.64 4.99
CA ALA A 112 -2.74 7.73 5.67
C ALA A 112 -1.96 8.14 6.93
N PRO A 113 -1.89 9.43 7.28
CA PRO A 113 -1.27 9.89 8.52
C PRO A 113 -2.09 9.44 9.73
N ALA A 114 -1.44 9.11 10.84
CA ALA A 114 -2.13 8.85 12.10
C ALA A 114 -2.99 10.07 12.51
N PRO A 115 -4.22 9.88 13.04
CA PRO A 115 -4.87 8.62 13.42
C PRO A 115 -5.67 7.94 12.30
N VAL A 116 -5.57 8.41 11.04
CA VAL A 116 -6.35 7.87 9.92
C VAL A 116 -5.81 6.50 9.53
N ALA A 117 -6.64 5.47 9.67
CA ALA A 117 -6.32 4.12 9.22
C ALA A 117 -6.11 4.07 7.70
N SER A 118 -5.04 3.38 7.26
CA SER A 118 -4.82 3.11 5.84
C SER A 118 -6.00 2.38 5.22
N LEU A 119 -6.21 2.54 3.90
CA LEU A 119 -7.28 1.84 3.19
C LEU A 119 -7.23 0.32 3.43
N CYS A 120 -6.03 -0.25 3.44
CA CYS A 120 -5.82 -1.69 3.65
C CYS A 120 -6.38 -2.14 5.00
N ARG A 121 -6.08 -1.40 6.06
CA ARG A 121 -6.65 -1.69 7.39
C ARG A 121 -8.17 -1.66 7.36
N ARG A 122 -8.76 -0.62 6.76
CA ARG A 122 -10.22 -0.42 6.73
C ARG A 122 -10.95 -1.50 5.96
N VAL A 123 -10.33 -2.00 4.89
CA VAL A 123 -10.83 -3.14 4.10
C VAL A 123 -10.81 -4.42 4.94
N LEU A 124 -9.70 -4.70 5.64
CA LEU A 124 -9.60 -5.86 6.54
C LEU A 124 -10.62 -5.77 7.69
N GLU A 125 -10.80 -4.61 8.31
CA GLU A 125 -11.81 -4.40 9.34
C GLU A 125 -13.23 -4.63 8.80
N ALA A 126 -13.49 -4.22 7.54
CA ALA A 126 -14.79 -4.41 6.91
C ALA A 126 -15.05 -5.89 6.59
N ALA A 127 -14.03 -6.63 6.15
CA ALA A 127 -14.12 -8.08 5.94
C ALA A 127 -14.40 -8.81 7.27
N LYS A 128 -13.73 -8.40 8.37
CA LYS A 128 -13.98 -8.93 9.71
C LYS A 128 -15.42 -8.68 10.16
N ARG A 129 -15.92 -7.44 10.03
CA ARG A 129 -17.30 -7.08 10.39
C ARG A 129 -18.36 -7.80 9.54
N ALA A 130 -18.03 -8.13 8.29
CA ALA A 130 -18.90 -8.89 7.39
C ALA A 130 -18.79 -10.41 7.57
N ASN A 131 -18.01 -10.88 8.55
CA ASN A 131 -17.72 -12.30 8.79
C ASN A 131 -17.17 -13.03 7.55
N GLN A 132 -16.30 -12.35 6.79
CA GLN A 132 -15.64 -12.87 5.58
C GLN A 132 -14.17 -13.24 5.83
N THR A 133 -13.82 -13.55 7.08
CA THR A 133 -12.47 -14.01 7.44
C THR A 133 -12.15 -15.31 6.69
N GLY A 134 -10.99 -15.37 6.03
CA GLY A 134 -10.58 -16.53 5.24
C GLY A 134 -11.28 -16.69 3.90
N HIS A 135 -12.24 -15.82 3.55
CA HIS A 135 -12.92 -15.85 2.25
C HIS A 135 -12.04 -15.29 1.12
N PHE A 136 -11.19 -14.30 1.44
CA PHE A 136 -10.35 -13.63 0.46
C PHE A 136 -8.88 -13.87 0.75
N ILE A 137 -8.07 -14.03 -0.30
CA ILE A 137 -6.62 -13.87 -0.23
C ILE A 137 -6.28 -12.43 -0.62
N TRP A 138 -5.45 -11.75 0.17
CA TRP A 138 -5.10 -10.36 -0.10
C TRP A 138 -3.78 -10.25 -0.85
N MET A 139 -3.75 -9.39 -1.87
CA MET A 139 -2.54 -9.00 -2.59
C MET A 139 -2.24 -7.51 -2.36
N GLY A 140 -1.42 -7.18 -1.37
CA GLY A 140 -1.08 -5.80 -1.02
C GLY A 140 0.00 -5.18 -1.89
N SER A 141 -0.19 -3.90 -2.26
CA SER A 141 0.85 -3.08 -2.89
C SER A 141 2.00 -2.75 -1.91
N ASP A 142 3.05 -2.09 -2.41
CA ASP A 142 4.21 -1.62 -1.63
C ASP A 142 3.88 -0.70 -0.45
N SER A 143 2.70 -0.07 -0.48
CA SER A 143 2.21 0.72 0.63
C SER A 143 1.85 -0.11 1.87
N TRP A 144 1.43 -1.37 1.71
CA TRP A 144 1.33 -2.32 2.81
C TRP A 144 2.72 -2.91 3.07
N GLY A 145 3.33 -3.53 2.06
CA GLY A 145 4.65 -4.14 2.15
C GLY A 145 4.82 -4.95 3.44
N SER A 146 5.80 -4.56 4.28
CA SER A 146 6.08 -5.21 5.56
C SER A 146 5.51 -4.49 6.79
N LYS A 147 4.56 -3.56 6.63
CA LYS A 147 4.06 -2.74 7.74
C LYS A 147 3.11 -3.57 8.62
N ILE A 148 3.26 -3.44 9.94
CA ILE A 148 2.38 -4.08 10.92
C ILE A 148 1.04 -3.34 11.09
N SER A 149 1.02 -2.03 10.84
CA SER A 149 -0.17 -1.19 11.13
C SER A 149 -1.46 -1.62 10.41
N PRO A 150 -1.44 -2.14 9.16
CA PRO A 150 -2.66 -2.62 8.51
C PRO A 150 -3.23 -3.88 9.16
N VAL A 151 -2.39 -4.73 9.75
CA VAL A 151 -2.77 -6.08 10.22
C VAL A 151 -2.93 -6.20 11.72
N LEU A 152 -2.45 -5.23 12.50
CA LEU A 152 -2.52 -5.29 13.96
C LEU A 152 -3.97 -5.48 14.45
N HIS A 153 -4.23 -6.58 15.17
CA HIS A 153 -5.54 -7.06 15.63
C HIS A 153 -6.50 -7.61 14.54
N LEU A 154 -5.98 -7.79 13.33
CA LEU A 154 -6.67 -8.31 12.14
C LEU A 154 -5.87 -9.46 11.51
N GLU A 155 -4.97 -10.08 12.26
CA GLU A 155 -4.01 -11.09 11.79
C GLU A 155 -4.74 -12.26 11.14
N GLU A 156 -5.79 -12.78 11.78
CA GLU A 156 -6.62 -13.87 11.25
C GLU A 156 -7.28 -13.54 9.90
N VAL A 157 -7.57 -12.26 9.64
CA VAL A 157 -8.19 -11.81 8.39
C VAL A 157 -7.15 -11.66 7.29
N ALA A 158 -5.94 -11.24 7.67
CA ALA A 158 -4.82 -11.02 6.77
C ALA A 158 -3.95 -12.28 6.57
N GLU A 159 -4.29 -13.40 7.20
CA GLU A 159 -3.54 -14.65 7.07
C GLU A 159 -3.46 -15.10 5.60
N GLY A 160 -2.27 -15.51 5.16
CA GLY A 160 -2.03 -15.90 3.76
C GLY A 160 -1.90 -14.74 2.76
N SER A 161 -1.91 -13.49 3.21
CA SER A 161 -1.72 -12.33 2.33
C SER A 161 -0.34 -12.32 1.68
N VAL A 162 -0.30 -11.96 0.40
CA VAL A 162 0.94 -11.68 -0.35
C VAL A 162 1.08 -10.17 -0.49
N THR A 163 2.24 -9.61 -0.15
CA THR A 163 2.50 -8.19 -0.34
C THR A 163 3.77 -7.97 -1.13
N ILE A 164 3.81 -6.88 -1.88
CA ILE A 164 5.01 -6.46 -2.62
C ILE A 164 5.76 -5.43 -1.77
N LEU A 165 7.08 -5.45 -1.82
CA LEU A 165 7.92 -4.43 -1.22
C LEU A 165 9.16 -4.23 -2.10
N PRO A 166 9.47 -3.00 -2.54
CA PRO A 166 10.73 -2.72 -3.20
C PRO A 166 11.91 -3.16 -2.34
N LYS A 167 12.92 -3.76 -2.97
CA LYS A 167 14.10 -4.24 -2.26
C LYS A 167 14.76 -3.10 -1.48
N ARG A 168 14.87 -3.28 -0.17
CA ARG A 168 15.56 -2.36 0.73
C ARG A 168 16.71 -3.05 1.44
N VAL A 169 17.75 -2.29 1.76
CA VAL A 169 18.94 -2.77 2.48
C VAL A 169 19.12 -1.91 3.73
N SER A 170 19.38 -2.55 4.86
CA SER A 170 19.72 -1.82 6.10
C SER A 170 21.10 -1.16 5.96
N VAL A 171 21.18 0.10 6.38
CA VAL A 171 22.42 0.86 6.41
C VAL A 171 22.92 0.88 7.86
N LYS A 172 23.81 -0.04 8.22
CA LYS A 172 24.32 -0.19 9.61
C LYS A 172 24.90 1.10 10.20
N GLY A 173 25.45 1.98 9.37
CA GLY A 173 25.94 3.29 9.80
C GLY A 173 24.81 4.22 10.29
N PHE A 174 23.66 4.17 9.64
CA PHE A 174 22.47 4.91 10.02
C PHE A 174 21.90 4.41 11.34
N ASP A 175 21.82 3.08 11.53
CA ASP A 175 21.33 2.48 12.78
C ASP A 175 22.17 2.96 13.98
N ARG A 176 23.51 2.91 13.87
CA ARG A 176 24.41 3.44 14.91
C ARG A 176 24.21 4.93 15.17
N TYR A 177 24.07 5.73 14.10
CA TYR A 177 23.85 7.16 14.22
C TYR A 177 22.53 7.50 14.91
N PHE A 178 21.44 6.83 14.51
CA PHE A 178 20.09 7.10 15.01
C PHE A 178 19.93 6.63 16.45
N SER A 179 20.42 5.43 16.80
CA SER A 179 20.37 4.90 18.17
C SER A 179 21.25 5.67 19.16
N SER A 180 22.26 6.42 18.69
CA SER A 180 23.09 7.25 19.57
C SER A 180 22.49 8.63 19.87
N ARG A 181 21.32 8.98 19.30
CA ARG A 181 20.71 10.29 19.50
C ARG A 181 20.01 10.35 20.87
N THR A 182 20.21 11.46 21.57
CA THR A 182 19.52 11.81 22.83
C THR A 182 18.98 13.23 22.75
N LEU A 183 18.08 13.58 23.66
CA LEU A 183 17.53 14.94 23.74
C LEU A 183 18.62 16.00 23.94
N ASP A 184 19.69 15.68 24.68
CA ASP A 184 20.81 16.59 24.90
C ASP A 184 21.65 16.83 23.65
N ASN A 185 21.83 15.79 22.84
CA ASN A 185 22.81 15.76 21.75
C ASN A 185 22.20 15.99 20.35
N ASN A 186 20.87 16.08 20.23
CA ASN A 186 20.17 16.24 18.96
C ASN A 186 19.41 17.56 18.86
N ARG A 187 20.14 18.68 18.90
CA ARG A 187 19.55 20.04 18.87
C ARG A 187 19.13 20.54 17.49
N ARG A 188 19.53 19.86 16.42
CA ARG A 188 19.22 20.28 15.03
C ARG A 188 17.81 19.90 14.61
N ASN A 189 17.28 18.79 15.11
CA ASN A 189 15.96 18.30 14.74
C ASN A 189 14.91 18.82 15.73
N ILE A 190 14.14 19.83 15.30
CA ILE A 190 13.10 20.46 16.12
C ILE A 190 11.95 19.51 16.48
N TRP A 191 11.73 18.44 15.71
CA TRP A 191 10.70 17.43 15.96
C TRP A 191 11.19 16.28 16.85
N PHE A 192 12.46 16.29 17.28
CA PHE A 192 13.00 15.16 18.03
C PHE A 192 12.41 15.04 19.43
N ALA A 193 12.05 16.15 20.06
CA ALA A 193 11.38 16.15 21.37
C ALA A 193 9.98 15.52 21.28
N GLU A 194 9.17 15.95 20.31
CA GLU A 194 7.85 15.39 20.02
C GLU A 194 7.94 13.89 19.70
N PHE A 195 8.86 13.50 18.82
CA PHE A 195 9.13 12.08 18.53
C PHE A 195 9.45 11.28 19.81
N TRP A 196 10.24 11.85 20.72
CA TRP A 196 10.63 11.17 21.96
C TRP A 196 9.44 10.97 22.90
N GLU A 197 8.63 12.01 23.10
CA GLU A 197 7.39 11.94 23.89
C GLU A 197 6.42 10.89 23.33
N GLU A 198 6.21 10.88 22.01
CA GLU A 198 5.34 9.91 21.33
C GLU A 198 5.85 8.48 21.45
N ASN A 199 7.15 8.26 21.21
CA ASN A 199 7.74 6.92 21.17
C ASN A 199 7.89 6.29 22.57
N PHE A 200 8.14 7.10 23.61
CA PHE A 200 8.32 6.62 24.97
C PHE A 200 7.09 6.84 25.87
N HIS A 201 5.99 7.40 25.32
CA HIS A 201 4.76 7.70 26.03
C HIS A 201 5.00 8.52 27.32
N CYS A 202 5.87 9.53 27.22
CA CYS A 202 6.24 10.41 28.31
C CYS A 202 6.01 11.88 27.94
N LYS A 203 6.22 12.77 28.90
CA LYS A 203 6.22 14.22 28.70
C LYS A 203 7.54 14.80 29.19
N LEU A 204 8.19 15.62 28.38
CA LEU A 204 9.48 16.27 28.65
C LEU A 204 9.33 17.56 29.43
#